data_AF-A0A1Z9C1R2-F1
#
_entry.id   AF-A0A1Z9C1R2-F1
#
_cell.length_a   1.000
_cell.length_b   1.000
_cell.length_c   1.000
_cell.angle_alpha   90.00
_cell.angle_beta   90.00
_cell.angle_gamma   90.00
#
_symmetry.space_group_name_H-M   'P 1'
#
loop_
_entity.id
_entity.type
_entity.pdbx_description
1 polymer ?
#
loop_
_entity_poly.entity_id
_entity_poly.type
_entity_poly.pdbx_seq_one_letter_code
_entity_poly.pdbx_strand_id
1 'polypeptide(L)'
;MCLIQSVKNVPDNVEIERRFLVDGRHQRPWVEESFRCISILQWYLDREKLIASNHDGTIMYDQTMLVSDVPLAVTSQLEENTNWTVRLRKSHSSFILTLKGKRVGSVAAEFEWPISQESAQSILEGTNYPLVEKKRYLWKGTDDHVWEVDEFEGNLAGLIIAEVELETEDEAVIVPSWTGIELTFLRGWSNASLARMLSQQ
;
A
#
# COMPACT_ATOMS: atom_id res chain seq x y z
N MET A 1 -31.06 -31.05 22.73
CA MET A 1 -29.71 -31.00 22.15
C MET A 1 -29.82 -30.25 20.84
N CYS A 2 -29.42 -28.98 20.81
CA CYS A 2 -29.46 -28.15 19.62
C CYS A 2 -28.01 -27.97 19.15
N LEU A 3 -27.67 -28.58 18.02
CA LEU A 3 -26.39 -28.43 17.34
C LEU A 3 -26.46 -27.14 16.52
N ILE A 4 -25.82 -26.08 17.00
CA ILE A 4 -25.61 -24.86 16.23
C ILE A 4 -24.40 -25.11 15.33
N GLN A 5 -24.64 -25.36 14.05
CA GLN A 5 -23.60 -25.24 13.02
C GLN A 5 -23.24 -23.76 12.88
N SER A 6 -22.09 -23.38 13.43
CA SER A 6 -21.43 -22.11 13.17
C SER A 6 -20.84 -22.14 11.76
N VAL A 7 -21.64 -21.76 10.77
CA VAL A 7 -21.11 -21.37 9.45
C VAL A 7 -20.41 -20.03 9.64
N LYS A 8 -19.08 -20.05 9.78
CA LYS A 8 -18.26 -18.85 9.68
C LYS A 8 -18.24 -18.47 8.19
N ASN A 9 -19.09 -17.52 7.81
CA ASN A 9 -18.95 -16.81 6.54
C ASN A 9 -17.63 -16.03 6.60
N VAL A 10 -16.61 -16.53 5.91
CA VAL A 10 -15.43 -15.76 5.57
C VAL A 10 -15.85 -14.80 4.45
N PRO A 11 -15.64 -13.47 4.57
CA PRO A 11 -15.97 -12.55 3.50
C PRO A 11 -15.03 -12.75 2.31
N ASP A 12 -15.60 -12.86 1.11
CA ASP A 12 -14.86 -12.82 -0.15
C ASP A 12 -14.19 -11.44 -0.31
N ASN A 13 -12.92 -11.42 -0.72
CA ASN A 13 -11.99 -10.27 -0.91
C ASN A 13 -11.18 -9.83 0.31
N VAL A 14 -10.30 -10.73 0.76
CA VAL A 14 -9.19 -10.46 1.67
C VAL A 14 -7.89 -10.39 0.85
N GLU A 15 -7.12 -9.29 0.92
CA GLU A 15 -5.72 -9.30 0.47
C GLU A 15 -4.85 -9.97 1.54
N ILE A 16 -4.29 -11.13 1.21
CA ILE A 16 -3.46 -11.93 2.10
C ILE A 16 -2.03 -11.80 1.61
N GLU A 17 -1.27 -10.90 2.22
CA GLU A 17 0.12 -10.67 1.88
C GLU A 17 1.03 -11.35 2.90
N ARG A 18 2.14 -11.97 2.43
CA ARG A 18 3.26 -12.37 3.29
C ARG A 18 4.46 -11.50 2.97
N ARG A 19 5.12 -10.99 4.00
CA ARG A 19 6.19 -9.98 3.88
C ARG A 19 7.46 -10.48 4.55
N PHE A 20 8.61 -10.28 3.93
CA PHE A 20 9.90 -10.77 4.42
C PHE A 20 10.96 -9.69 4.30
N LEU A 21 11.82 -9.58 5.31
CA LEU A 21 13.07 -8.84 5.19
C LEU A 21 14.00 -9.62 4.23
N VAL A 22 14.76 -8.92 3.40
CA VAL A 22 15.68 -9.55 2.43
C VAL A 22 17.13 -9.20 2.76
N ASP A 23 18.03 -10.18 2.64
CA ASP A 23 19.47 -9.96 2.78
C ASP A 23 20.08 -9.52 1.44
N GLY A 24 20.23 -8.22 1.26
CA GLY A 24 20.81 -7.61 0.05
C GLY A 24 22.32 -7.72 -0.10
N ARG A 25 23.05 -8.39 0.81
CA ARG A 25 24.53 -8.43 0.79
C ARG A 25 25.10 -9.45 -0.20
N HIS A 26 24.28 -10.37 -0.67
CA HIS A 26 24.67 -11.46 -1.56
C HIS A 26 24.18 -11.20 -2.99
N GLN A 27 24.07 -12.26 -3.79
CA GLN A 27 23.42 -12.17 -5.11
C GLN A 27 22.00 -11.63 -4.95
N ARG A 28 21.55 -10.88 -5.96
CA ARG A 28 20.25 -10.20 -5.96
C ARG A 28 19.41 -10.70 -7.15
N PRO A 29 18.92 -11.95 -7.12
CA PRO A 29 18.17 -12.54 -8.25
C PRO A 29 16.97 -11.71 -8.65
N TRP A 30 16.30 -11.04 -7.71
CA TRP A 30 15.19 -10.15 -8.01
C TRP A 30 15.59 -8.94 -8.88
N VAL A 31 16.85 -8.52 -8.86
CA VAL A 31 17.35 -7.46 -9.77
C VAL A 31 17.66 -8.02 -11.14
N GLU A 32 18.28 -9.19 -11.21
CA GLU A 32 18.79 -9.79 -12.44
C GLU A 32 17.70 -10.50 -13.26
N GLU A 33 16.70 -11.07 -12.59
CA GLU A 33 15.69 -11.97 -13.16
C GLU A 33 14.27 -11.40 -13.09
N SER A 34 14.08 -10.20 -12.53
CA SER A 34 12.75 -9.57 -12.55
C SER A 34 12.30 -9.28 -13.97
N PHE A 35 11.01 -9.50 -14.22
CA PHE A 35 10.41 -9.17 -15.52
C PHE A 35 9.98 -7.69 -15.58
N ARG A 36 9.98 -6.98 -14.45
CA ARG A 36 9.65 -5.56 -14.37
C ARG A 36 10.32 -4.90 -13.18
N CYS A 37 10.77 -3.65 -13.36
CA CYS A 37 11.21 -2.77 -12.29
C CYS A 37 10.45 -1.45 -12.36
N ILE A 38 9.97 -0.94 -11.22
CA ILE A 38 9.13 0.25 -11.12
C ILE A 38 9.74 1.19 -10.07
N SER A 39 10.10 2.41 -10.45
CA SER A 39 10.42 3.46 -9.47
C SER A 39 9.14 4.01 -8.85
N ILE A 40 9.10 4.03 -7.52
CA ILE A 40 7.96 4.47 -6.73
C ILE A 40 8.43 5.55 -5.75
N LEU A 41 7.72 6.67 -5.75
CA LEU A 41 7.81 7.70 -4.71
C LEU A 41 6.41 7.90 -4.14
N GLN A 42 6.25 7.80 -2.83
CA GLN A 42 4.94 7.90 -2.21
C GLN A 42 4.97 8.74 -0.94
N TRP A 43 4.00 9.64 -0.82
CA TRP A 43 3.81 10.54 0.31
C TRP A 43 2.58 10.12 1.11
N TYR A 44 2.63 10.35 2.41
CA TYR A 44 1.54 10.11 3.34
C TYR A 44 0.96 11.45 3.77
N LEU A 45 -0.24 11.74 3.26
CA LEU A 45 -0.89 13.02 3.44
C LEU A 45 -1.63 13.09 4.78
N ASP A 46 -1.96 14.31 5.21
CA ASP A 46 -2.76 14.53 6.40
C ASP A 46 -4.23 14.18 6.12
N ARG A 47 -4.76 13.23 6.88
CA ARG A 47 -6.16 12.83 6.74
C ARG A 47 -7.12 13.95 7.12
N GLU A 48 -6.76 14.88 8.01
CA GLU A 48 -7.64 15.97 8.45
C GLU A 48 -7.95 16.96 7.33
N LYS A 49 -7.06 17.05 6.33
CA LYS A 49 -7.21 17.92 5.17
C LYS A 49 -8.05 17.31 4.03
N LEU A 50 -8.38 16.03 4.12
CA LEU A 50 -9.15 15.31 3.10
C LEU A 50 -10.65 15.37 3.41
N ILE A 51 -11.42 15.79 2.43
CA ILE A 51 -12.89 15.86 2.50
C ILE A 51 -13.44 15.02 1.35
N ALA A 52 -14.20 13.97 1.68
CA ALA A 52 -15.05 13.27 0.72
C ALA A 52 -16.46 13.83 0.87
N SER A 53 -17.12 14.13 -0.25
CA SER A 53 -18.46 14.71 -0.25
C SER A 53 -19.47 13.71 -0.81
N ASN A 54 -20.41 13.29 0.02
CA ASN A 54 -21.55 12.44 -0.34
C ASN A 54 -22.62 13.15 -1.18
N HIS A 55 -22.54 14.47 -1.32
CA HIS A 55 -23.53 15.26 -2.06
C HIS A 55 -23.21 15.35 -3.54
N ASP A 56 -21.95 15.52 -3.90
CA ASP A 56 -21.48 15.71 -5.27
C ASP A 56 -20.47 14.65 -5.75
N GLY A 57 -20.13 13.67 -4.90
CA GLY A 57 -19.25 12.57 -5.27
C GLY A 57 -17.81 13.02 -5.50
N THR A 58 -17.32 14.01 -4.75
CA THR A 58 -15.97 14.56 -4.91
C THR A 58 -15.04 14.17 -3.75
N ILE A 59 -13.74 14.12 -4.03
CA ILE A 59 -12.68 14.05 -3.03
C ILE A 59 -11.79 15.28 -3.19
N MET A 60 -11.73 16.07 -2.12
CA MET A 60 -10.96 17.30 -2.00
C MET A 60 -9.81 17.11 -1.00
N TYR A 61 -8.71 17.83 -1.21
CA TYR A 61 -7.62 17.97 -0.25
C TYR A 61 -7.17 19.43 -0.18
N ASP A 62 -7.33 20.06 0.99
CA ASP A 62 -6.88 21.44 1.27
C ASP A 62 -7.19 22.43 0.11
N GLN A 63 -8.46 22.48 -0.29
CA GLN A 63 -9.02 23.28 -1.41
C GLN A 63 -8.79 22.76 -2.84
N THR A 64 -7.94 21.75 -3.04
CA THR A 64 -7.72 21.15 -4.36
C THR A 64 -8.63 19.96 -4.59
N MET A 65 -9.37 19.95 -5.70
CA MET A 65 -10.17 18.79 -6.10
C MET A 65 -9.26 17.70 -6.69
N LEU A 66 -9.32 16.49 -6.14
CA LEU A 66 -8.49 15.37 -6.56
C LEU A 66 -9.22 14.41 -7.47
N VAL A 67 -10.48 14.13 -7.14
CA VAL A 67 -11.31 13.14 -7.83
C VAL A 67 -12.74 13.65 -7.90
N SER A 68 -13.37 13.51 -9.07
CA SER A 68 -14.80 13.70 -9.29
C SER A 68 -15.48 12.38 -9.58
N ASP A 69 -16.81 12.37 -9.60
CA ASP A 69 -17.62 11.24 -10.04
C ASP A 69 -17.41 9.96 -9.20
N VAL A 70 -17.06 10.12 -7.93
CA VAL A 70 -16.93 9.02 -6.97
C VAL A 70 -18.33 8.53 -6.61
N PRO A 71 -18.62 7.21 -6.67
CA PRO A 71 -19.91 6.68 -6.29
C PRO A 71 -20.30 7.09 -4.86
N LEU A 72 -21.55 7.53 -4.67
CA LEU A 72 -22.02 8.07 -3.38
C LEU A 72 -21.89 7.06 -2.22
N ALA A 73 -21.98 5.76 -2.50
CA ALA A 73 -21.75 4.73 -1.50
C ALA A 73 -20.30 4.74 -0.97
N VAL A 74 -19.32 5.04 -1.84
CA VAL A 74 -17.91 5.14 -1.46
C VAL A 74 -17.68 6.42 -0.64
N THR A 75 -18.16 7.58 -1.10
CA THR A 75 -18.00 8.83 -0.34
C THR A 75 -18.70 8.78 1.01
N SER A 76 -19.88 8.14 1.10
CA SER A 76 -20.54 7.87 2.39
C SER A 76 -19.67 7.03 3.32
N GLN A 77 -19.03 5.96 2.82
CA GLN A 77 -18.11 5.13 3.61
C GLN A 77 -16.86 5.91 4.07
N LEU A 78 -16.35 6.81 3.24
CA LEU A 78 -15.20 7.67 3.56
C LEU A 78 -15.54 8.75 4.61
N GLU A 79 -16.79 9.21 4.65
CA GLU A 79 -17.30 10.14 5.67
C GLU A 79 -17.56 9.44 7.01
N GLU A 80 -18.20 8.26 6.98
CA GLU A 80 -18.54 7.49 8.19
C GLU A 80 -17.32 7.00 8.97
N ASN A 81 -16.24 6.66 8.25
CA ASN A 81 -14.99 6.22 8.86
C ASN A 81 -13.91 7.29 8.68
N THR A 82 -13.31 7.76 9.76
CA THR A 82 -12.24 8.77 9.67
C THR A 82 -10.83 8.19 9.68
N ASN A 83 -10.69 6.88 9.88
CA ASN A 83 -9.39 6.25 10.06
C ASN A 83 -8.81 5.72 8.73
N TRP A 84 -8.51 6.64 7.83
CA TRP A 84 -7.89 6.36 6.53
C TRP A 84 -6.44 6.81 6.50
N THR A 85 -5.57 5.94 6.03
CA THR A 85 -4.25 6.36 5.55
C THR A 85 -4.42 6.93 4.15
N VAL A 86 -4.11 8.21 3.99
CA VAL A 86 -4.10 8.91 2.71
C VAL A 86 -2.70 8.82 2.12
N ARG A 87 -2.57 8.19 0.96
CA ARG A 87 -1.30 8.04 0.26
C ARG A 87 -1.41 8.65 -1.13
N LEU A 88 -0.44 9.48 -1.48
CA LEU A 88 -0.22 9.89 -2.86
C LEU A 88 1.00 9.14 -3.39
N ARG A 89 0.83 8.32 -4.43
CA ARG A 89 1.89 7.55 -5.06
C ARG A 89 2.18 8.09 -6.45
N LYS A 90 3.44 8.37 -6.74
CA LYS A 90 3.97 8.61 -8.07
C LYS A 90 4.68 7.35 -8.58
N SER A 91 4.28 6.90 -9.77
CA SER A 91 5.01 5.90 -10.55
C SER A 91 5.19 6.43 -11.96
N HIS A 92 6.45 6.61 -12.39
CA HIS A 92 6.79 7.29 -13.63
C HIS A 92 6.12 8.69 -13.73
N SER A 93 5.22 8.89 -14.69
CA SER A 93 4.46 10.13 -14.91
C SER A 93 3.04 10.09 -14.34
N SER A 94 2.64 9.01 -13.67
CA SER A 94 1.29 8.83 -13.15
C SER A 94 1.25 9.04 -11.64
N PHE A 95 0.17 9.69 -11.17
CA PHE A 95 -0.12 9.90 -9.76
C PHE A 95 -1.39 9.16 -9.39
N ILE A 96 -1.37 8.47 -8.26
CA ILE A 96 -2.49 7.70 -7.72
C ILE A 96 -2.71 8.14 -6.28
N LEU A 97 -3.94 8.57 -5.99
CA LEU A 97 -4.44 8.73 -4.64
C LEU A 97 -4.94 7.37 -4.15
N THR A 98 -4.43 6.91 -3.01
CA THR A 98 -4.92 5.72 -2.31
C THR A 98 -5.49 6.11 -0.96
N LEU A 99 -6.68 5.63 -0.62
CA LEU A 99 -7.24 5.65 0.72
C LEU A 99 -7.29 4.22 1.26
N LYS A 100 -6.45 3.93 2.24
CA LYS A 100 -6.40 2.61 2.90
C LYS A 100 -6.98 2.69 4.30
N GLY A 101 -8.04 1.94 4.54
CA GLY A 101 -8.72 1.86 5.83
C GLY A 101 -7.91 1.05 6.85
N LYS A 102 -8.28 1.17 8.12
CA LYS A 102 -7.72 0.32 9.17
C LYS A 102 -8.00 -1.15 8.88
N ARG A 103 -6.97 -2.00 8.96
CA ARG A 103 -7.12 -3.45 8.89
C ARG A 103 -7.96 -3.98 10.07
N VAL A 104 -9.07 -4.64 9.78
CA VAL A 104 -9.94 -5.34 10.74
C VAL A 104 -9.88 -6.83 10.42
N GLY A 105 -9.22 -7.61 11.29
CA GLY A 105 -8.86 -8.98 10.95
C GLY A 105 -7.87 -9.00 9.79
N SER A 106 -8.23 -9.70 8.71
CA SER A 106 -7.42 -9.82 7.51
C SER A 106 -7.76 -8.80 6.41
N VAL A 107 -8.87 -8.06 6.51
CA VAL A 107 -9.36 -7.13 5.46
C VAL A 107 -9.04 -5.67 5.78
N ALA A 108 -8.65 -4.89 4.78
CA ALA A 108 -8.63 -3.43 4.80
C ALA A 108 -9.31 -2.91 3.53
N ALA A 109 -10.25 -1.97 3.66
CA ALA A 109 -10.80 -1.29 2.51
C ALA A 109 -9.70 -0.45 1.84
N GLU A 110 -9.55 -0.56 0.52
CA GLU A 110 -8.61 0.22 -0.27
C GLU A 110 -9.34 0.80 -1.47
N PHE A 111 -9.16 2.09 -1.69
CA PHE A 111 -9.66 2.79 -2.86
C PHE A 111 -8.51 3.51 -3.54
N GLU A 112 -8.41 3.35 -4.86
CA GLU A 112 -7.38 3.99 -5.68
C GLU A 112 -8.00 4.80 -6.81
N TRP A 113 -7.51 6.01 -7.00
CA TRP A 113 -7.88 6.87 -8.11
C TRP A 113 -6.66 7.47 -8.78
N PRO A 114 -6.56 7.44 -10.12
CA PRO A 114 -5.59 8.28 -10.81
C PRO A 114 -5.96 9.75 -10.59
N ILE A 115 -4.96 10.60 -10.35
CA ILE A 115 -5.15 12.05 -10.24
C ILE A 115 -4.24 12.77 -11.23
N SER A 116 -4.61 14.00 -11.58
CA SER A 116 -3.80 14.82 -12.48
C SER A 116 -2.47 15.19 -11.83
N GLN A 117 -1.43 15.33 -12.66
CA GLN A 117 -0.13 15.81 -12.19
C GLN A 117 -0.24 17.21 -11.54
N GLU A 118 -1.07 18.09 -12.09
CA GLU A 118 -1.33 19.43 -11.55
C GLU A 118 -1.89 19.37 -10.13
N SER A 119 -2.92 18.55 -9.89
CA SER A 119 -3.51 18.39 -8.56
C SER A 119 -2.50 17.81 -7.57
N ALA A 120 -1.74 16.79 -8.00
CA ALA A 120 -0.70 16.17 -7.19
C ALA A 120 0.40 17.19 -6.80
N GLN A 121 0.86 17.99 -7.76
CA GLN A 121 1.88 19.02 -7.51
C GLN A 121 1.36 20.10 -6.56
N SER A 122 0.13 20.59 -6.77
CA SER A 122 -0.50 21.58 -5.88
C SER A 122 -0.56 21.12 -4.42
N ILE A 123 -0.83 19.83 -4.16
CA ILE A 123 -0.82 19.27 -2.80
C ILE A 123 0.59 19.25 -2.19
N LEU A 124 1.56 18.82 -3.00
CA LEU A 124 2.94 18.57 -2.55
C LEU A 124 3.73 19.88 -2.38
N GLU A 125 3.30 20.97 -3.01
CA GLU A 125 3.90 22.28 -2.86
C GLU A 125 3.74 22.81 -1.42
N GLY A 126 4.84 23.29 -0.85
CA GLY A 126 4.83 23.99 0.44
C GLY A 126 4.62 23.13 1.69
N THR A 127 4.42 21.81 1.56
CA THR A 127 4.27 20.91 2.72
C THR A 127 5.26 19.73 2.66
N ASN A 128 5.99 19.51 3.74
CA ASN A 128 6.90 18.36 3.85
C ASN A 128 6.15 17.14 4.41
N TYR A 129 5.56 16.34 3.53
CA TYR A 129 4.89 15.09 3.93
C TYR A 129 5.90 13.97 4.19
N PRO A 130 5.62 13.08 5.17
CA PRO A 130 6.35 11.83 5.31
C PRO A 130 6.32 11.06 3.99
N LEU A 131 7.46 10.55 3.54
CA LEU A 131 7.58 9.86 2.26
C LEU A 131 8.47 8.62 2.35
N VAL A 132 8.30 7.73 1.38
CA VAL A 132 9.30 6.72 1.04
C VAL A 132 9.52 6.69 -0.47
N GLU A 133 10.76 6.41 -0.86
CA GLU A 133 11.19 6.16 -2.23
C GLU A 133 11.79 4.76 -2.34
N LYS A 134 11.51 4.07 -3.45
CA LYS A 134 11.96 2.69 -3.67
C LYS A 134 11.93 2.29 -5.14
N LYS A 135 12.67 1.24 -5.47
CA LYS A 135 12.47 0.44 -6.69
C LYS A 135 11.75 -0.85 -6.32
N ARG A 136 10.64 -1.11 -7.00
CA ARG A 136 9.89 -2.36 -6.89
C ARG A 136 10.22 -3.26 -8.07
N TYR A 137 10.83 -4.40 -7.77
CA TYR A 137 11.12 -5.46 -8.71
C TYR A 137 10.00 -6.50 -8.66
N LEU A 138 9.42 -6.84 -9.81
CA LEU A 138 8.47 -7.95 -9.93
C LEU A 138 9.25 -9.18 -10.36
N TRP A 139 9.42 -10.12 -9.43
CA TRP A 139 10.15 -11.36 -9.64
C TRP A 139 9.17 -12.54 -9.63
N LYS A 140 9.32 -13.46 -10.58
CA LYS A 140 8.42 -14.61 -10.72
C LYS A 140 9.02 -15.81 -9.98
N GLY A 141 8.31 -16.31 -8.99
CA GLY A 141 8.67 -17.52 -8.26
C GLY A 141 8.59 -18.77 -9.12
N THR A 142 9.27 -19.84 -8.68
CA THR A 142 9.20 -21.16 -9.32
C THR A 142 7.82 -21.82 -9.20
N ASP A 143 7.01 -21.31 -8.28
CA ASP A 143 5.61 -21.67 -8.00
C ASP A 143 4.62 -20.72 -8.68
N ASP A 144 5.07 -19.92 -9.65
CA ASP A 144 4.30 -18.93 -10.37
C ASP A 144 3.73 -17.75 -9.55
N HIS A 145 4.03 -17.64 -8.26
CA HIS A 145 3.71 -16.42 -7.52
C HIS A 145 4.54 -15.24 -8.01
N VAL A 146 3.94 -14.05 -8.03
CA VAL A 146 4.67 -12.81 -8.30
C VAL A 146 5.07 -12.21 -6.97
N TRP A 147 6.37 -12.05 -6.79
CA TRP A 147 6.96 -11.38 -5.65
C TRP A 147 7.25 -9.92 -6.00
N GLU A 148 6.76 -9.02 -5.15
CA GLU A 148 7.14 -7.62 -5.16
C GLU A 148 8.34 -7.42 -4.22
N VAL A 149 9.53 -7.22 -4.77
CA VAL A 149 10.74 -6.95 -3.99
C VAL A 149 11.03 -5.45 -4.02
N ASP A 150 10.82 -4.80 -2.88
CA ASP A 150 11.02 -3.38 -2.67
C ASP A 150 12.41 -3.12 -2.12
N GLU A 151 13.26 -2.47 -2.93
CA GLU A 151 14.49 -1.87 -2.46
C GLU A 151 14.28 -0.39 -2.20
N PHE A 152 14.36 -0.01 -0.93
CA PHE A 152 14.18 1.37 -0.52
C PHE A 152 15.39 2.23 -0.86
N GLU A 153 15.13 3.49 -1.20
CA GLU A 153 16.12 4.51 -1.55
C GLU A 153 16.15 5.62 -0.47
N GLY A 154 17.05 6.59 -0.62
CA GLY A 154 17.15 7.74 0.28
C GLY A 154 17.47 7.37 1.72
N ASN A 155 16.70 7.92 2.66
CA ASN A 155 16.88 7.69 4.10
C ASN A 155 16.65 6.23 4.54
N LEU A 156 16.03 5.41 3.69
CA LEU A 156 15.84 3.98 3.92
C LEU A 156 16.75 3.11 3.03
N ALA A 157 17.76 3.71 2.40
CA ALA A 157 18.69 2.98 1.54
C ALA A 157 19.31 1.77 2.28
N GLY A 158 19.27 0.61 1.62
CA GLY A 158 19.73 -0.67 2.16
C GLY A 158 18.65 -1.51 2.83
N LEU A 159 17.46 -0.94 3.11
CA LEU A 159 16.29 -1.75 3.48
C LEU A 159 15.71 -2.41 2.24
N ILE A 160 15.49 -3.73 2.33
CA ILE A 160 14.84 -4.52 1.28
C ILE A 160 13.74 -5.37 1.89
N ILE A 161 12.54 -5.29 1.32
CA ILE A 161 11.38 -6.07 1.75
C ILE A 161 10.79 -6.77 0.53
N ALA A 162 10.57 -8.08 0.64
CA ALA A 162 9.85 -8.86 -0.36
C ALA A 162 8.44 -9.16 0.13
N GLU A 163 7.48 -9.09 -0.78
CA GLU A 163 6.08 -9.31 -0.52
C GLU A 163 5.48 -10.21 -1.60
N VAL A 164 4.57 -11.08 -1.20
CA VAL A 164 3.79 -11.94 -2.10
C VAL A 164 2.33 -11.87 -1.67
N GLU A 165 1.46 -11.62 -2.64
CA GLU A 165 0.01 -11.67 -2.47
C GLU A 165 -0.48 -13.11 -2.69
N LEU A 166 -1.39 -13.56 -1.83
CA LEU A 166 -2.00 -14.87 -1.81
C LEU A 166 -3.52 -14.72 -1.85
N GLU A 167 -4.20 -15.70 -2.44
CA GLU A 167 -5.65 -15.82 -2.49
C GLU A 167 -6.22 -16.29 -1.14
N THR A 168 -5.47 -17.12 -0.39
CA THR A 168 -5.90 -17.68 0.90
C THR A 168 -4.77 -17.73 1.93
N GLU A 169 -5.10 -17.77 3.23
CA GLU A 169 -4.09 -17.77 4.32
C GLU A 169 -3.27 -19.06 4.33
N ASP A 170 -3.87 -20.17 3.88
CA ASP A 170 -3.26 -21.49 3.82
C ASP A 170 -2.64 -21.80 2.45
N GLU A 171 -2.59 -20.81 1.54
CA GLU A 171 -1.99 -21.00 0.22
C GLU A 171 -0.50 -21.33 0.34
N ALA A 172 -0.10 -22.41 -0.32
CA ALA A 172 1.28 -22.85 -0.32
C ALA A 172 2.11 -21.91 -1.21
N VAL A 173 3.14 -21.30 -0.62
CA VAL A 173 4.09 -20.46 -1.33
C VAL A 173 5.53 -20.95 -1.09
N ILE A 174 6.31 -21.08 -2.16
CA ILE A 174 7.72 -21.43 -2.09
C ILE A 174 8.51 -20.15 -1.79
N VAL A 175 8.86 -19.99 -0.52
CA VAL A 175 9.62 -18.83 -0.03
C VAL A 175 11.06 -18.90 -0.57
N PRO A 176 11.53 -17.90 -1.33
CA PRO A 176 12.88 -17.91 -1.89
C PRO A 176 13.97 -17.88 -0.82
N SER A 177 15.09 -18.55 -1.07
CA SER A 177 16.19 -18.70 -0.10
C SER A 177 16.90 -17.39 0.27
N TRP A 178 16.75 -16.34 -0.54
CA TRP A 178 17.29 -15.01 -0.29
C TRP A 178 16.41 -14.15 0.62
N THR A 179 15.18 -14.59 0.90
CA THR A 179 14.35 -13.97 1.94
C THR A 179 14.83 -14.38 3.34
N GLY A 180 14.61 -13.50 4.30
CA GLY A 180 14.98 -13.67 5.69
C GLY A 180 13.76 -13.73 6.60
N ILE A 181 13.75 -12.86 7.61
CA ILE A 181 12.72 -12.85 8.66
C ILE A 181 11.36 -12.45 8.09
N GLU A 182 10.32 -13.21 8.42
CA GLU A 182 8.95 -12.86 8.09
C GLU A 182 8.44 -11.68 8.95
N LEU A 183 7.91 -10.66 8.28
CA LEU A 183 7.45 -9.38 8.81
C LEU A 183 5.91 -9.23 8.80
N THR A 184 5.18 -10.22 8.27
CA THR A 184 3.74 -10.16 7.95
C THR A 184 2.87 -9.53 9.06
N PHE A 185 3.13 -9.84 10.33
CA PHE A 185 2.35 -9.33 11.47
C PHE A 185 2.95 -8.10 12.16
N LEU A 186 4.08 -7.58 11.67
CA LEU A 186 4.82 -6.48 12.29
C LEU A 186 4.43 -5.14 11.67
N ARG A 187 3.40 -4.51 12.23
CA ARG A 187 2.84 -3.22 11.74
C ARG A 187 3.86 -2.10 11.56
N GLY A 188 4.94 -2.09 12.36
CA GLY A 188 6.01 -1.09 12.27
C GLY A 188 6.77 -1.10 10.94
N TRP A 189 6.66 -2.17 10.15
CA TRP A 189 7.31 -2.32 8.84
C TRP A 189 6.38 -1.98 7.67
N SER A 190 5.22 -1.37 7.91
CA SER A 190 4.40 -0.83 6.84
C SER A 190 5.08 0.39 6.20
N ASN A 191 4.86 0.63 4.91
CA ASN A 191 5.40 1.82 4.23
C ASN A 191 5.00 3.13 4.93
N ALA A 192 3.78 3.19 5.48
CA ALA A 192 3.29 4.35 6.22
C ALA A 192 4.03 4.54 7.56
N SER A 193 4.33 3.45 8.26
CA SER A 193 5.13 3.49 9.50
C SER A 193 6.57 3.91 9.21
N LEU A 194 7.18 3.34 8.17
CA LEU A 194 8.54 3.68 7.74
C LEU A 194 8.65 5.17 7.36
N ALA A 195 7.71 5.70 6.57
CA ALA A 195 7.67 7.12 6.22
C ALA A 195 7.59 8.03 7.46
N ARG A 196 6.64 7.72 8.37
CA ARG A 196 6.40 8.54 9.57
C ARG A 196 7.57 8.52 10.55
N MET A 197 8.31 7.40 10.62
CA MET A 197 9.51 7.29 11.45
C MET A 197 10.60 8.28 11.01
N LEU A 198 10.71 8.56 9.71
CA LEU A 198 11.67 9.52 9.17
C LEU A 198 11.25 10.98 9.42
N SER A 199 9.95 11.28 9.46
CA SER A 199 9.44 12.64 9.68
C SER A 199 9.48 13.11 11.13
N GLN A 200 9.82 12.23 12.07
CA GLN A 200 9.98 12.55 13.49
C GLN A 200 11.42 12.90 13.88
N GLN A 201 12.30 13.07 12.88
CA GLN A 201 13.69 13.52 13.04
C GLN A 201 13.82 14.99 12.63
#